data_AF-A0A534XH83-F1
#
_entry.id   AF-A0A534XH83-F1
#
_cell.length_a   1.000
_cell.length_b   1.000
_cell.length_c   1.000
_cell.angle_alpha   90.00
_cell.angle_beta   90.00
_cell.angle_gamma   90.00
#
_symmetry.space_group_name_H-M   'P 1'
#
loop_
_entity.id
_entity.type
_entity.pdbx_description
1 polymer ?
#
loop_
_entity_poly.entity_id
_entity_poly.type
_entity_poly.pdbx_seq_one_letter_code
_entity_poly.pdbx_strand_id
1 'polypeptide(L)'
;MFGVHPDLRPHVALAFVSSALLGAVGVATIAAAALGKAPVPLWAAFGLAAVTLAVAWLGTVVNPRWYRESTRIVSSVQPLPGSARLRLEPDSDSTSLYARVEPSRAEGEIPLLLPRWDVRPLLDSDVPVSLYLHPRTSAVVALRTDRGLLWTIAARR
;
A
#
# COMPACT_ATOMS: atom_id res chain seq x y z
N MET A 1 -8.97 -14.00 1.14
CA MET A 1 -8.80 -12.53 1.27
C MET A 1 -10.12 -11.85 1.64
N PHE A 2 -10.86 -12.39 2.61
CA PHE A 2 -12.18 -11.85 2.99
C PHE A 2 -12.03 -10.48 3.67
N GLY A 3 -12.95 -9.56 3.36
CA GLY A 3 -12.99 -8.21 3.96
C GLY A 3 -12.07 -7.17 3.33
N VAL A 4 -11.49 -7.43 2.14
CA VAL A 4 -10.74 -6.43 1.35
C VAL A 4 -11.55 -6.04 0.12
N HIS A 5 -11.63 -4.74 -0.16
CA HIS A 5 -12.31 -4.19 -1.33
C HIS A 5 -11.80 -4.84 -2.63
N PRO A 6 -12.66 -5.16 -3.62
CA PRO A 6 -12.25 -5.79 -4.88
C PRO A 6 -11.06 -5.12 -5.56
N ASP A 7 -11.03 -3.78 -5.59
CA ASP A 7 -9.94 -2.99 -6.20
C ASP A 7 -8.57 -3.23 -5.55
N LEU A 8 -8.55 -3.54 -4.25
CA LEU A 8 -7.33 -3.74 -3.47
C LEU A 8 -6.82 -5.18 -3.53
N ARG A 9 -7.68 -6.16 -3.86
CA ARG A 9 -7.31 -7.58 -3.93
C ARG A 9 -6.07 -7.85 -4.80
N PRO A 10 -5.92 -7.33 -6.03
CA PRO A 10 -4.73 -7.60 -6.84
C PRO A 10 -3.45 -7.08 -6.16
N HIS A 11 -3.47 -5.88 -5.59
CA HIS A 11 -2.30 -5.29 -4.93
C HIS A 11 -1.92 -6.08 -3.67
N VAL A 12 -2.91 -6.44 -2.85
CA VAL A 12 -2.68 -7.25 -1.65
C VAL A 12 -2.21 -8.66 -2.01
N ALA A 13 -2.72 -9.25 -3.08
CA ALA A 13 -2.32 -10.58 -3.53
C ALA A 13 -0.88 -10.57 -4.03
N LEU A 14 -0.52 -9.58 -4.86
CA LEU A 14 0.84 -9.42 -5.36
C LEU A 14 1.83 -9.23 -4.21
N ALA A 15 1.53 -8.32 -3.28
CA ALA A 15 2.37 -8.10 -2.09
C ALA A 15 2.48 -9.34 -1.21
N PHE A 16 1.40 -10.11 -1.05
CA PHE A 16 1.42 -11.35 -0.29
C PHE A 16 2.33 -12.39 -0.96
N VAL A 17 2.19 -12.61 -2.28
CA VAL A 17 2.97 -13.60 -3.02
C VAL A 17 4.45 -13.23 -3.04
N SER A 18 4.80 -11.99 -3.33
CA SER A 18 6.19 -11.53 -3.34
C SER A 18 6.84 -11.68 -1.96
N SER A 19 6.13 -11.28 -0.89
CA SER A 19 6.59 -11.44 0.49
C SER A 19 6.71 -12.90 0.91
N ALA A 20 5.77 -13.77 0.53
CA ALA A 20 5.83 -15.19 0.85
C ALA A 20 7.01 -15.89 0.16
N LEU A 21 7.26 -15.58 -1.12
CA LEU A 21 8.41 -16.09 -1.87
C LEU A 21 9.72 -15.62 -1.23
N LEU A 22 9.81 -14.33 -0.85
CA LEU A 22 10.99 -13.80 -0.18
C LEU A 22 11.25 -14.48 1.18
N GLY A 23 10.18 -14.73 1.95
CA GLY A 23 10.28 -15.48 3.20
C GLY A 23 10.76 -16.91 2.99
N ALA A 24 10.27 -17.60 1.95
CA ALA A 24 10.73 -18.94 1.59
C ALA A 24 12.21 -18.96 1.20
N VAL A 25 12.71 -17.94 0.48
CA VAL A 25 14.14 -17.79 0.17
C VAL A 25 14.98 -17.64 1.44
N GLY A 26 14.52 -16.84 2.40
CA GLY A 26 15.18 -16.68 3.69
C GLY A 26 15.32 -18.01 4.46
N VAL A 27 14.23 -18.76 4.55
CA VAL A 27 14.21 -20.08 5.20
C VAL A 27 15.10 -21.08 4.46
N ALA A 28 15.02 -21.12 3.13
CA ALA A 28 15.86 -22.01 2.31
C ALA A 28 17.36 -21.68 2.47
N THR A 29 17.71 -20.41 2.62
CA THR A 29 19.10 -19.98 2.81
C THR A 29 19.67 -20.44 4.15
N ILE A 30 18.91 -20.31 5.25
CA ILE A 30 19.32 -20.89 6.54
C ILE A 30 19.49 -22.40 6.42
N ALA A 31 18.51 -23.09 5.82
CA ALA A 31 18.55 -24.54 5.70
C ALA A 31 19.77 -25.02 4.90
N ALA A 32 20.09 -24.35 3.79
CA ALA A 32 21.25 -24.68 2.97
C ALA A 32 22.58 -24.41 3.72
N ALA A 33 22.67 -23.30 4.46
CA ALA A 33 23.86 -22.99 5.27
C ALA A 33 24.04 -23.98 6.44
N ALA A 34 22.96 -24.34 7.12
CA ALA A 34 22.98 -25.32 8.22
C ALA A 34 23.38 -26.73 7.74
N LEU A 35 23.04 -27.09 6.50
CA LEU A 35 23.42 -28.35 5.86
C LEU A 35 24.83 -28.31 5.23
N GLY A 36 25.57 -27.20 5.32
CA GLY A 36 26.88 -27.04 4.68
C GLY A 36 26.83 -27.01 3.15
N LYS A 37 25.65 -26.76 2.56
CA LYS A 37 25.43 -26.73 1.10
C LYS A 37 25.54 -25.32 0.50
N ALA A 38 25.60 -24.29 1.34
CA ALA A 38 25.69 -22.91 0.89
C ALA A 38 27.10 -22.35 1.07
N PRO A 39 27.59 -21.50 0.16
CA PRO A 39 28.90 -20.84 0.26
C PRO A 39 28.91 -19.68 1.28
N VAL A 40 27.82 -19.47 2.03
CA VAL A 40 27.68 -18.39 3.01
C VAL A 40 27.84 -18.93 4.44
N PRO A 41 28.54 -18.22 5.34
CA PRO A 41 28.65 -18.62 6.73
C PRO A 41 27.29 -18.53 7.43
N LEU A 42 27.05 -19.42 8.40
CA LEU A 42 25.75 -19.58 9.05
C LEU A 42 25.22 -18.28 9.68
N TRP A 43 26.08 -17.48 10.30
CA TRP A 43 25.67 -16.21 10.90
C TRP A 43 25.16 -15.20 9.86
N ALA A 44 25.73 -15.18 8.65
CA ALA A 44 25.28 -14.31 7.58
C ALA A 44 23.94 -14.80 7.00
N ALA A 45 23.76 -16.12 6.91
CA ALA A 45 22.47 -16.72 6.53
C ALA A 45 21.36 -16.35 7.53
N PHE A 46 21.64 -16.35 8.84
CA PHE A 46 20.71 -15.87 9.86
C PHE A 46 20.35 -14.39 9.68
N GLY A 47 21.34 -13.53 9.42
CA GLY A 47 21.10 -12.10 9.16
C GLY A 47 20.17 -11.87 7.96
N LEU A 48 20.44 -12.55 6.84
CA LEU A 48 19.59 -12.47 5.65
C LEU A 48 18.17 -12.99 5.90
N ALA A 49 18.05 -14.12 6.60
CA ALA A 49 16.75 -14.69 6.92
C ALA A 49 15.93 -13.81 7.86
N ALA A 50 16.56 -13.16 8.85
CA ALA A 50 15.88 -12.22 9.72
C ALA A 50 15.27 -11.05 8.92
N VAL A 51 16.04 -10.47 7.99
CA VAL A 51 15.56 -9.37 7.13
C VAL A 51 14.44 -9.84 6.21
N THR A 52 14.62 -10.97 5.51
CA THR A 52 13.63 -11.49 4.57
C THR A 52 12.34 -11.92 5.27
N LEU A 53 12.41 -12.52 6.45
CA LEU A 53 11.23 -12.85 7.27
C LEU A 53 10.53 -11.60 7.78
N ALA A 54 11.26 -10.56 8.18
CA ALA A 54 10.66 -9.28 8.57
C ALA A 54 9.89 -8.64 7.40
N VAL A 55 10.46 -8.62 6.20
CA VAL A 55 9.78 -8.15 4.98
C VAL A 55 8.60 -9.06 4.61
N ALA A 56 8.74 -10.37 4.77
CA ALA A 56 7.67 -11.32 4.53
C ALA A 56 6.48 -11.06 5.47
N TRP A 57 6.76 -10.82 6.75
CA TRP A 57 5.76 -10.48 7.76
C TRP A 57 5.02 -9.17 7.42
N LEU A 58 5.73 -8.15 6.95
CA LEU A 58 5.11 -6.89 6.53
C LEU A 58 4.09 -7.10 5.40
N GLY A 59 4.45 -7.82 4.33
CA GLY A 59 3.54 -8.01 3.20
C GLY A 59 2.43 -9.03 3.44
N THR A 60 2.64 -10.01 4.33
CA THR A 60 1.65 -11.07 4.60
C THR A 60 0.70 -10.74 5.76
N VAL A 61 1.14 -9.92 6.73
CA VAL A 61 0.38 -9.62 7.94
C VAL A 61 -0.02 -8.15 8.02
N VAL A 62 0.94 -7.23 7.92
CA VAL A 62 0.67 -5.80 8.13
C VAL A 62 -0.13 -5.21 6.97
N ASN A 63 0.32 -5.45 5.74
CA ASN A 63 -0.31 -4.86 4.56
C ASN A 63 -1.78 -5.29 4.40
N PRO A 64 -2.15 -6.58 4.50
CA PRO A 64 -3.55 -6.98 4.38
C PRO A 64 -4.41 -6.48 5.55
N ARG A 65 -3.84 -6.31 6.75
CA ARG A 65 -4.57 -5.73 7.89
C ARG A 65 -4.93 -4.27 7.65
N TRP A 66 -3.99 -3.48 7.16
CA TRP A 66 -4.22 -2.08 6.80
C TRP A 66 -5.35 -1.96 5.77
N TYR A 67 -5.28 -2.71 4.66
CA TYR A 67 -6.30 -2.63 3.60
C TYR A 67 -7.68 -3.14 4.03
N ARG A 68 -7.76 -4.10 4.97
CA ARG A 68 -9.04 -4.52 5.57
C ARG A 68 -9.63 -3.41 6.43
N GLU A 69 -8.81 -2.73 7.24
CA GLU A 69 -9.24 -1.59 8.03
C GLU A 69 -9.72 -0.45 7.13
N SER A 70 -8.95 -0.14 6.08
CA SER A 70 -9.33 0.86 5.07
C SER A 70 -10.66 0.53 4.39
N THR A 71 -10.85 -0.73 4.01
CA THR A 71 -12.13 -1.21 3.44
C THR A 71 -13.28 -1.01 4.42
N ARG A 72 -13.08 -1.33 5.71
CA ARG A 72 -14.11 -1.12 6.75
C ARG A 72 -14.47 0.35 6.88
N ILE A 73 -13.48 1.24 6.94
CA ILE A 73 -13.69 2.69 7.06
C ILE A 73 -14.52 3.20 5.88
N VAL A 74 -14.17 2.83 4.65
CA VAL A 74 -14.93 3.23 3.45
C VAL A 74 -16.38 2.75 3.50
N SER A 75 -16.63 1.58 4.11
CA SER A 75 -17.99 1.04 4.25
C SER A 75 -18.79 1.59 5.44
N SER A 76 -18.14 2.18 6.45
CA SER A 76 -18.79 2.52 7.72
C SER A 76 -18.74 4.00 8.10
N VAL A 77 -17.88 4.80 7.46
CA VAL A 77 -17.71 6.23 7.78
C VAL A 77 -18.32 7.09 6.69
N GLN A 78 -19.05 8.13 7.09
CA GLN A 78 -19.60 9.10 6.15
C GLN A 78 -18.46 9.94 5.54
N PRO A 79 -18.37 10.02 4.21
CA PRO A 79 -17.31 10.80 3.58
C PRO A 79 -17.52 12.29 3.79
N LEU A 80 -16.40 13.03 3.85
CA LEU A 80 -16.40 14.49 3.89
C LEU A 80 -16.20 15.06 2.48
N PRO A 81 -16.96 16.09 2.07
CA PRO A 81 -16.70 16.74 0.79
C PRO A 81 -15.35 17.47 0.83
N GLY A 82 -14.62 17.41 -0.28
CA GLY A 82 -13.36 18.11 -0.48
C GLY A 82 -12.99 18.24 -1.95
N SER A 83 -11.80 18.77 -2.21
CA SER A 83 -11.15 18.78 -3.52
C SER A 83 -9.82 18.04 -3.44
N ALA A 84 -9.40 17.44 -4.55
CA ALA A 84 -8.10 16.84 -4.68
C ALA A 84 -7.47 17.21 -6.01
N ARG A 85 -6.19 17.57 -5.97
CA ARG A 85 -5.35 17.72 -7.16
C ARG A 85 -4.47 16.49 -7.29
N LEU A 86 -4.67 15.72 -8.36
CA LEU A 86 -3.91 14.50 -8.62
C LEU A 86 -2.68 14.83 -9.45
N ARG A 87 -1.56 14.19 -9.11
CA ARG A 87 -0.29 14.31 -9.82
C ARG A 87 0.35 12.95 -9.99
N LEU A 88 0.96 12.74 -11.15
CA LEU A 88 1.89 11.64 -11.35
C LEU A 88 3.31 12.18 -11.16
N GLU A 89 4.18 11.37 -10.58
CA GLU A 89 5.61 11.67 -10.53
C GLU A 89 6.12 11.96 -11.95
N PRO A 90 6.72 13.14 -12.22
CA PRO A 90 7.07 13.55 -13.58
C PRO A 90 8.32 12.86 -14.14
N ASP A 91 9.11 12.15 -13.33
CA ASP A 91 10.50 11.82 -13.67
C ASP A 91 10.98 10.39 -13.33
N SER A 92 10.08 9.40 -13.33
CA SER A 92 10.51 8.01 -13.16
C SER A 92 9.60 7.07 -13.94
N ASP A 93 10.17 6.02 -14.52
CA ASP A 93 9.45 4.83 -14.99
C ASP A 93 8.57 4.19 -13.88
N SER A 94 8.67 4.69 -12.65
CA SER A 94 7.75 4.48 -11.55
C SER A 94 6.50 5.36 -11.65
N THR A 95 5.40 4.76 -12.13
CA THR A 95 4.03 5.30 -12.03
C THR A 95 3.60 5.44 -10.56
N SER A 96 3.98 6.52 -9.90
CA SER A 96 3.52 6.88 -8.54
C SER A 96 2.47 7.98 -8.65
N LEU A 97 1.28 7.73 -8.09
CA LEU A 97 0.18 8.69 -8.05
C LEU A 97 0.14 9.36 -6.69
N TYR A 98 0.00 10.68 -6.68
CA TYR A 98 -0.12 11.48 -5.48
C TYR A 98 -1.36 12.37 -5.54
N ALA A 99 -1.88 12.70 -4.38
CA ALA A 99 -2.96 13.66 -4.23
C ALA A 99 -2.62 14.73 -3.21
N ARG A 100 -2.83 16.00 -3.59
CA ARG A 100 -2.98 17.09 -2.63
C ARG A 100 -4.47 17.29 -2.39
N VAL A 101 -4.89 17.36 -1.14
CA VAL A 101 -6.31 17.31 -0.78
C VAL A 101 -6.69 18.54 0.04
N GLU A 102 -7.89 19.07 -0.15
CA GLU A 102 -8.46 20.14 0.67
C GLU A 102 -9.90 19.79 1.10
N PRO A 103 -10.28 20.03 2.37
CA PRO A 103 -9.43 20.45 3.48
C PRO A 103 -8.57 19.28 3.97
N SER A 104 -7.24 19.41 3.90
CA SER A 104 -6.30 18.45 4.50
C SER A 104 -5.62 19.07 5.71
N ARG A 105 -5.50 18.28 6.78
CA ARG A 105 -4.62 18.59 7.92
C ARG A 105 -3.19 18.08 7.73
N ALA A 106 -2.96 17.25 6.71
CA ALA A 106 -1.64 16.73 6.40
C ALA A 106 -0.88 17.74 5.53
N GLU A 107 0.28 18.16 6.00
CA GLU A 107 1.24 18.92 5.20
C GLU A 107 1.85 17.97 4.16
N GLY A 108 1.52 18.17 2.88
CA GLY A 108 2.17 17.47 1.76
C GLY A 108 1.23 16.65 0.87
N GLU A 109 1.85 15.89 -0.03
CA GLU A 109 1.17 15.05 -1.01
C GLU A 109 0.96 13.64 -0.46
N ILE A 110 -0.24 13.10 -0.66
CA ILE A 110 -0.65 11.80 -0.15
C ILE A 110 -0.41 10.76 -1.25
N PRO A 111 0.40 9.73 -1.00
CA PRO A 111 0.64 8.68 -1.99
C PRO A 111 -0.61 7.81 -2.15
N LEU A 112 -0.98 7.56 -3.41
CA LEU A 112 -2.14 6.78 -3.82
C LEU A 112 -1.72 5.54 -4.61
N LEU A 113 -2.50 4.48 -4.46
CA LEU A 113 -2.44 3.33 -5.35
C LEU A 113 -2.97 3.73 -6.73
N LEU A 114 -2.25 3.31 -7.77
CA LEU A 114 -2.73 3.48 -9.14
C LEU A 114 -4.01 2.65 -9.34
N PRO A 115 -5.12 3.28 -9.76
CA PRO A 115 -6.33 2.54 -10.08
C PRO A 115 -6.17 1.76 -11.39
N ARG A 116 -7.12 0.84 -11.64
CA ARG A 116 -7.23 0.10 -12.91
C ARG A 116 -7.85 0.93 -14.06
N TRP A 117 -8.48 2.05 -13.73
CA TRP A 117 -9.10 2.96 -14.69
C TRP A 117 -8.15 4.11 -15.00
N ASP A 118 -8.37 4.78 -16.13
CA ASP A 118 -7.49 5.85 -16.60
C ASP A 118 -7.65 7.12 -15.75
N VAL A 119 -6.59 7.42 -14.97
CA VAL A 119 -6.51 8.58 -14.08
C VAL A 119 -6.12 9.86 -14.80
N ARG A 120 -5.56 9.76 -16.01
CA ARG A 120 -5.00 10.91 -16.75
C ARG A 120 -5.96 12.09 -16.88
N PRO A 121 -7.26 11.90 -17.11
CA PRO A 121 -8.19 13.03 -17.25
C PRO A 121 -8.46 13.80 -15.95
N LEU A 122 -8.03 13.27 -14.80
CA LEU A 122 -8.19 13.89 -13.49
C LEU A 122 -6.88 14.53 -12.98
N LEU A 123 -5.80 14.48 -13.77
CA LEU A 123 -4.51 15.03 -13.37
C LEU A 123 -4.49 16.56 -13.49
N ASP A 124 -3.68 17.19 -12.63
CA ASP A 124 -3.37 18.62 -12.61
C ASP A 124 -4.57 19.58 -12.55
N SER A 125 -5.75 19.05 -12.27
CA SER A 125 -6.99 19.79 -12.05
C SER A 125 -7.50 19.56 -10.63
N ASP A 126 -8.21 20.54 -10.09
CA ASP A 126 -8.89 20.38 -8.80
C ASP A 126 -10.19 19.62 -9.03
N VAL A 127 -10.21 18.38 -8.55
CA VAL A 127 -11.34 17.46 -8.73
C VAL A 127 -12.16 17.41 -7.44
N PRO A 128 -13.49 17.56 -7.49
CA PRO A 128 -14.33 17.34 -6.32
C PRO A 128 -14.27 15.88 -5.90
N VAL A 129 -14.00 15.64 -4.61
CA VAL A 129 -13.85 14.31 -4.05
C VAL A 129 -14.59 14.15 -2.73
N SER A 130 -14.93 12.91 -2.44
CA SER A 130 -15.43 12.47 -1.14
C SER A 130 -14.30 11.82 -0.35
N LEU A 131 -13.88 12.45 0.73
CA LEU A 131 -12.76 12.06 1.58
C LEU A 131 -13.21 11.04 2.63
N TYR A 132 -12.58 9.88 2.63
CA TYR A 132 -12.72 8.90 3.71
C TYR A 132 -11.57 9.06 4.68
N LEU A 133 -11.86 9.55 5.88
CA LEU A 133 -10.87 9.77 6.93
C LEU A 133 -10.91 8.65 7.96
N HIS A 134 -9.74 8.30 8.48
CA HIS A 134 -9.62 7.40 9.61
C HIS A 134 -10.17 8.08 10.88
N PRO A 135 -11.10 7.46 11.63
CA PRO A 135 -11.83 8.12 12.72
C PRO A 135 -10.93 8.56 13.87
N ARG A 136 -9.82 7.85 14.12
CA ARG A 136 -8.89 8.17 15.22
C ARG A 136 -7.76 9.14 14.84
N THR A 137 -7.23 9.05 13.63
CA THR A 137 -6.03 9.79 13.22
C THR A 137 -6.36 10.94 12.27
N SER A 138 -7.59 11.03 11.77
CA SER A 138 -7.99 11.94 10.69
C SER A 138 -7.16 11.79 9.40
N ALA A 139 -6.38 10.71 9.26
CA ALA A 139 -5.60 10.43 8.07
C ALA A 139 -6.53 10.04 6.91
N VAL A 140 -6.20 10.46 5.69
CA VAL A 140 -6.94 10.08 4.49
C VAL A 140 -6.68 8.61 4.18
N VAL A 141 -7.75 7.85 4.00
CA VAL A 141 -7.72 6.40 3.72
C VAL A 141 -8.07 6.12 2.26
N ALA A 142 -9.05 6.86 1.73
CA ALA A 142 -9.44 6.79 0.34
C ALA A 142 -10.08 8.11 -0.09
N LEU A 143 -10.03 8.36 -1.39
CA LEU A 143 -10.74 9.44 -2.07
C LEU A 143 -11.73 8.80 -3.04
N ARG A 144 -12.99 9.22 -3.01
CA ARG A 144 -13.96 8.85 -4.03
C ARG A 144 -14.13 10.00 -5.01
N THR A 145 -13.89 9.72 -6.28
CA THR A 145 -14.15 10.59 -7.42
C THR A 145 -15.48 10.18 -8.10
N ASP A 146 -15.84 10.89 -9.16
CA ASP A 146 -16.90 10.52 -10.09
C ASP A 146 -16.58 9.21 -10.84
N ARG A 147 -15.29 8.91 -11.06
CA ARG A 147 -14.82 7.72 -11.78
C ARG A 147 -14.60 6.48 -10.91
N GLY A 148 -14.30 6.66 -9.62
CA GLY A 148 -14.06 5.52 -8.74
C GLY A 148 -13.35 5.87 -7.44
N LEU A 149 -12.86 4.85 -6.75
CA LEU A 149 -12.09 4.99 -5.50
C LEU A 149 -10.60 5.01 -5.80
N LEU A 150 -9.91 5.97 -5.18
CA LEU A 150 -8.46 6.07 -5.09
C LEU A 150 -8.07 5.76 -3.65
N TRP A 151 -7.20 4.77 -3.48
CA TRP A 151 -6.81 4.27 -2.17
C TRP A 151 -5.44 4.83 -1.79
N THR A 152 -5.25 5.24 -0.54
CA THR A 152 -3.92 5.65 -0.10
C THR A 152 -2.99 4.45 0.00
N ILE A 153 -1.70 4.65 -0.29
CA ILE A 153 -0.68 3.66 0.03
C ILE A 153 -0.55 3.64 1.56
N ALA A 154 -0.33 2.46 2.13
CA ALA A 154 -0.01 2.30 3.55
C ALA A 154 1.33 3.00 3.87
N ALA A 155 1.30 4.33 4.05
CA ALA A 155 2.45 5.15 4.34
C ALA A 155 2.13 6.02 5.56
N ARG A 156 2.92 5.80 6.62
CA ARG A 156 3.08 6.55 7.88
C ARG A 156 1.82 7.21 8.47
N ARG A 157 1.40 6.67 9.63
CA ARG A 157 0.63 7.41 10.64
C ARG A 157 1.45 8.55 11.22
#